data_AF-A0A2S7TXD5-F1
#
_entry.id   AF-A0A2S7TXD5-F1
#
_cell.length_a   1.000
_cell.length_b   1.000
_cell.length_c   1.000
_cell.angle_alpha   90.00
_cell.angle_beta   90.00
_cell.angle_gamma   90.00
#
_symmetry.space_group_name_H-M   'P 1'
#
loop_
_entity.id
_entity.type
_entity.pdbx_description
1 polymer ?
#
loop_
_entity_poly.entity_id
_entity_poly.type
_entity_poly.pdbx_seq_one_letter_code
_entity_poly.pdbx_strand_id
1 'polypeptide(L)'
;MPKKGKLSKVEVTEQANKKWKQLRLAHSAMECDINCLEHHGRDSCPDKGYPRYKCYVGSGVLAYNQHKIGNELQAEVRGKAKRKRAT
;
A
#
# COMPACT_ATOMS: atom_id res chain seq x y z
N MET A 1 -13.30 8.37 -2.82
CA MET A 1 -12.20 8.67 -1.87
C MET A 1 -12.78 9.37 -0.65
N PRO A 2 -12.18 9.24 0.54
CA PRO A 2 -12.56 10.06 1.68
C PRO A 2 -12.37 11.54 1.32
N LYS A 3 -13.40 12.35 1.56
CA LYS A 3 -13.34 13.78 1.29
C LYS A 3 -12.53 14.46 2.39
N LYS A 4 -11.60 15.32 2.00
CA LYS A 4 -10.85 16.15 2.96
C LYS A 4 -11.78 17.20 3.56
N GLY A 5 -11.83 17.28 4.89
CA GLY A 5 -12.63 18.28 5.62
C GLY A 5 -13.98 17.76 6.11
N LYS A 6 -14.90 18.69 6.42
CA LYS A 6 -16.22 18.36 6.98
C LYS A 6 -17.12 17.71 5.93
N LEU A 7 -17.77 16.61 6.33
CA LEU A 7 -18.73 15.88 5.51
C LEU A 7 -20.13 16.46 5.68
N SER A 8 -20.87 16.53 4.58
CA SER A 8 -22.31 16.82 4.60
C SER A 8 -23.10 15.64 5.17
N LYS A 9 -24.31 15.88 5.68
CA LYS A 9 -25.20 14.84 6.22
C LYS A 9 -25.50 13.74 5.21
N VAL A 10 -25.61 14.09 3.93
CA VAL A 10 -25.82 13.16 2.82
C VAL A 10 -24.58 12.30 2.57
N GLU A 11 -23.39 12.89 2.64
CA GLU A 11 -22.14 12.16 2.46
C GLU A 11 -21.92 11.18 3.63
N VAL A 12 -22.32 11.53 4.84
CA VAL A 12 -22.24 10.63 6.00
C VAL A 12 -23.11 9.38 5.80
N THR A 13 -24.33 9.51 5.30
CA THR A 13 -25.22 8.38 5.04
C THR A 13 -24.69 7.50 3.90
N GLU A 14 -24.12 8.11 2.85
CA GLU A 14 -23.46 7.38 1.76
C GLU A 14 -22.22 6.61 2.23
N GLN A 15 -21.40 7.22 3.10
CA GLN A 15 -20.21 6.58 3.67
C GLN A 15 -20.54 5.46 4.65
N ALA A 16 -21.73 5.48 5.26
CA ALA A 16 -22.19 4.41 6.13
C ALA A 16 -22.49 3.11 5.35
N ASN A 17 -22.70 3.20 4.04
CA ASN A 17 -22.95 2.05 3.17
C ASN A 17 -21.80 1.04 3.20
N LYS A 18 -22.12 -0.25 3.28
CA LYS A 18 -21.16 -1.37 3.26
C LYS A 18 -20.24 -1.32 2.04
N LYS A 19 -20.78 -1.02 0.85
CA LYS A 19 -19.99 -0.92 -0.39
C LYS A 19 -18.93 0.17 -0.27
N TRP A 20 -19.29 1.32 0.29
CA TRP A 20 -18.38 2.42 0.50
C TRP A 20 -17.25 2.03 1.47
N LYS A 21 -17.59 1.38 2.59
CA LYS A 21 -16.60 0.94 3.58
C LYS A 21 -15.57 -0.03 2.97
N GLN A 22 -16.02 -0.98 2.16
CA GLN A 22 -15.12 -1.91 1.45
C GLN A 22 -14.18 -1.18 0.49
N LEU A 23 -14.72 -0.26 -0.33
CA LEU A 23 -13.92 0.56 -1.23
C LEU A 23 -12.92 1.44 -0.47
N ARG A 24 -13.31 1.99 0.69
CA ARG A 24 -12.39 2.76 1.53
C ARG A 24 -11.25 1.89 2.03
N LEU A 25 -11.52 0.70 2.54
CA LEU A 25 -10.47 -0.19 3.04
C LEU A 25 -9.47 -0.56 1.94
N ALA A 26 -9.96 -0.90 0.74
CA ALA A 26 -9.11 -1.15 -0.41
C ALA A 26 -8.29 0.09 -0.80
N HIS A 27 -8.92 1.27 -0.74
CA HIS A 27 -8.24 2.53 -1.02
C HIS A 27 -7.13 2.85 -0.02
N SER A 28 -7.39 2.68 1.28
CA SER A 28 -6.37 2.89 2.33
C SER A 28 -5.18 1.94 2.17
N ALA A 29 -5.42 0.70 1.70
CA ALA A 29 -4.33 -0.21 1.36
C ALA A 29 -3.51 0.34 0.18
N MET A 30 -4.15 0.82 -0.89
CA MET A 30 -3.45 1.45 -2.01
C MET A 30 -2.65 2.70 -1.60
N GLU A 31 -3.22 3.58 -0.77
CA GLU A 31 -2.53 4.77 -0.25
C GLU A 31 -1.29 4.38 0.57
N CYS A 32 -1.41 3.32 1.38
CA CYS A 32 -0.29 2.80 2.16
C CYS A 32 0.81 2.23 1.24
N ASP A 33 0.44 1.46 0.21
CA ASP A 33 1.40 0.91 -0.76
C ASP A 33 2.12 2.03 -1.53
N ILE A 34 1.41 3.11 -1.93
CA ILE A 34 2.01 4.30 -2.56
C ILE A 34 2.99 5.00 -1.62
N ASN A 35 2.59 5.26 -0.38
CA ASN A 35 3.46 5.89 0.63
C ASN A 35 4.71 5.03 0.89
N CYS A 36 4.55 3.70 0.92
CA CYS A 36 5.69 2.79 1.00
C CYS A 36 6.61 2.87 -0.23
N LEU A 37 6.06 3.01 -1.43
CA LEU A 37 6.86 3.20 -2.64
C LEU A 37 7.67 4.50 -2.63
N GLU A 38 7.12 5.58 -2.06
CA GLU A 38 7.84 6.85 -1.91
C GLU A 38 9.02 6.73 -0.92
N HIS A 39 8.83 5.99 0.18
CA HIS A 39 9.88 5.85 1.21
C HIS A 39 10.90 4.74 0.93
N HIS A 40 10.47 3.63 0.32
CA HIS A 40 11.35 2.50 -0.01
C HIS A 40 11.90 2.57 -1.43
N GLY A 41 11.14 3.17 -2.35
CA GLY A 41 11.61 3.51 -3.68
C GLY A 41 12.50 4.74 -3.61
N ARG A 42 13.41 4.84 -4.56
CA ARG A 42 14.21 6.05 -4.72
C ARG A 42 13.27 7.14 -5.25
N ASP A 43 12.75 8.00 -4.38
CA ASP A 43 11.91 9.17 -4.70
C ASP A 43 12.71 10.31 -5.38
N SER A 44 13.63 9.91 -6.26
CA SER A 44 14.43 10.84 -7.06
C SER A 44 14.82 10.15 -8.35
N CYS A 45 14.58 10.85 -9.45
CA CYS A 45 15.10 10.49 -10.76
C CYS A 45 16.29 11.42 -11.05
N PRO A 46 17.55 10.96 -10.86
CA PRO A 46 18.72 11.83 -11.04
C PRO A 46 18.90 12.27 -12.49
N ASP A 47 18.36 11.47 -13.42
CA ASP A 47 18.46 11.72 -14.84
C ASP A 47 17.20 12.40 -15.40
N LYS A 48 17.37 13.19 -16.46
CA LYS A 48 16.25 13.87 -17.12
C LYS A 48 15.62 12.99 -18.21
N GLY A 49 14.31 13.16 -18.39
CA GLY A 49 13.55 12.57 -19.49
C GLY A 49 12.62 11.43 -19.09
N TYR A 50 11.48 11.38 -19.77
CA TYR A 50 10.41 10.43 -19.48
C TYR A 50 10.80 8.94 -19.60
N PRO A 51 11.63 8.50 -20.59
CA PRO A 51 12.01 7.09 -20.69
C PRO A 51 12.68 6.59 -19.43
N ARG A 52 13.55 7.43 -18.85
CA ARG A 52 14.32 7.04 -17.68
C ARG A 52 13.54 7.15 -16.39
N TYR A 53 12.66 8.16 -16.29
CA TYR A 53 11.65 8.22 -15.24
C TYR A 53 10.86 6.91 -15.14
N LYS A 54 10.38 6.34 -16.27
CA LYS A 54 9.70 5.03 -16.25
C LYS A 54 10.57 3.92 -15.69
N CYS A 55 11.86 3.86 -16.06
CA CYS A 55 12.77 2.84 -15.56
C CYS A 55 12.95 2.94 -14.03
N TYR A 56 13.12 4.15 -13.49
CA TYR A 56 13.25 4.37 -12.05
C TYR A 56 11.97 4.01 -11.29
N VAL A 57 10.80 4.42 -11.80
CA VAL A 57 9.50 4.05 -11.22
C VAL A 57 9.31 2.53 -11.25
N GLY A 58 9.59 1.89 -12.40
CA GLY A 58 9.50 0.42 -12.53
C GLY A 58 10.42 -0.32 -11.56
N SER A 59 11.61 0.21 -11.33
CA SER A 59 12.58 -0.35 -10.37
C SER A 59 12.09 -0.18 -8.93
N GLY A 60 11.48 0.97 -8.60
CA GLY A 60 10.86 1.21 -7.29
C GLY A 60 9.71 0.23 -7.02
N VAL A 61 8.84 0.01 -8.00
CA VAL A 61 7.74 -0.97 -7.92
C VAL A 61 8.28 -2.39 -7.73
N LEU A 62 9.29 -2.78 -8.49
CA LEU A 62 9.92 -4.10 -8.37
C LEU A 62 10.52 -4.32 -6.97
N ALA A 63 11.29 -3.36 -6.47
CA ALA A 63 11.91 -3.43 -5.15
C ALA A 63 10.86 -3.54 -4.02
N TYR A 64 9.77 -2.78 -4.10
CA TYR A 64 8.68 -2.85 -3.14
C TYR A 64 7.96 -4.20 -3.17
N ASN A 65 7.69 -4.73 -4.37
CA ASN A 65 7.08 -6.06 -4.52
C ASN A 65 7.98 -7.14 -3.92
N GLN A 66 9.30 -7.06 -4.11
CA GLN A 66 10.24 -7.99 -3.51
C GLN A 66 10.20 -7.92 -1.97
N HIS A 67 10.10 -6.72 -1.40
CA HIS A 67 9.94 -6.53 0.04
C HIS A 67 8.62 -7.13 0.56
N LYS A 68 7.51 -6.97 -0.17
CA LYS A 68 6.20 -7.57 0.20
C LYS A 68 6.26 -9.10 0.21
N ILE A 69 6.86 -9.71 -0.81
CA ILE A 69 7.07 -11.17 -0.87
C ILE A 69 7.92 -11.63 0.31
N GLY A 70 9.03 -10.94 0.60
CA GLY A 70 9.89 -11.25 1.73
C GLY A 70 9.16 -11.19 3.07
N ASN A 71 8.30 -10.19 3.27
CA ASN A 71 7.51 -10.06 4.50
C ASN A 71 6.49 -11.20 4.67
N GLU A 72 5.85 -11.63 3.58
CA GLU A 72 4.90 -12.76 3.61
C GLU A 72 5.62 -14.06 3.99
N LEU A 73 6.77 -14.33 3.38
CA LEU A 73 7.59 -15.50 3.72
C LEU A 73 8.03 -15.47 5.18
N GLN A 74 8.44 -14.31 5.70
CA GLN A 74 8.78 -14.17 7.11
C GLN A 74 7.56 -14.37 8.03
N ALA A 75 6.39 -13.88 7.64
CA ALA A 75 5.16 -14.07 8.40
C ALA A 75 4.79 -15.55 8.51
N GLU A 76 4.94 -16.31 7.42
CA GLU A 76 4.71 -17.75 7.41
C GLU A 76 5.67 -18.49 8.37
N VAL A 77 6.96 -18.16 8.32
CA VAL A 77 7.97 -18.74 9.21
C VAL A 77 7.67 -18.42 10.68
N ARG A 78 7.31 -17.16 10.99
CA ARG A 78 6.90 -16.74 12.35
C ARG A 78 5.65 -17.48 12.81
N GLY A 79 4.67 -17.68 11.92
CA GLY A 79 3.45 -18.44 12.21
C GLY A 79 3.73 -19.90 12.55
N LYS A 80 4.60 -20.56 11.77
CA LYS A 80 5.07 -21.93 12.03
C LYS A 80 5.80 -22.03 13.37
N ALA A 81 6.69 -21.09 13.67
CA ALA A 81 7.43 -21.05 14.93
C ALA A 81 6.50 -20.87 16.15
N LYS A 82 5.48 -20.00 16.05
CA LYS A 82 4.49 -19.81 17.12
C LYS A 82 3.69 -21.09 17.39
N ARG A 83 3.26 -21.81 16.34
CA ARG A 83 2.55 -23.09 16.48
C ARG A 83 3.39 -24.12 17.22
N LYS A 84 4.67 -24.28 16.84
CA LYS A 84 5.62 -25.20 17.52
C LYS A 84 5.87 -24.86 19.00
N ARG A 85 5.72 -23.60 19.41
CA ARG A 85 5.88 -23.17 20.81
C ARG A 85 4.61 -23.36 21.66
N ALA A 86 3.46 -23.51 21.00
CA ALA A 86 2.16 -23.70 21.66
C ALA A 86 1.77 -25.19 21.77
N THR A 87 2.58 -26.08 21.20
CA THR A 87 2.47 -27.54 21.34
C THR A 87 3.49 -27.99 22.37
#